data_AF-A0A921I4W9-F1
#
_entry.id   AF-A0A921I4W9-F1
#
_cell.length_a   1.000
_cell.length_b   1.000
_cell.length_c   1.000
_cell.angle_alpha   90.00
_cell.angle_beta   90.00
_cell.angle_gamma   90.00
#
_symmetry.space_group_name_H-M   'P 1'
#
loop_
_entity.id
_entity.type
_entity.pdbx_description
1 polymer ?
#
loop_
_entity_poly.entity_id
_entity_poly.type
_entity_poly.pdbx_seq_one_letter_code
_entity_poly.pdbx_strand_id
1 'polypeptide(L)'
;IKLIQLIKKEAKSLNLQIIMTSHSLTIIQEVLKINDETARSGKNIDSVVYIEDVLRPKLMEYPTYENIKGDMLGILPAFDDIIPQIKVYFEDKEAEWFFKQLLEIEKFDSKSCYGYDLTLVSAKLGCDNLRTLYTIDDYFRQVIIVFDNDVLLKDRITPIMEKSKTILALPAIVDDEVDNEEIRTPEFQIYNYLLKLLRDTNHPYWNNLPHRYNIELIKDSIIDTFPREAGKEKLRVVRKEWFNNNVVHFEKTNLMAHFYKDNIQVITPFINDFKTAIETLINK
;
A
#
# COMPACT_ATOMS: atom_id res chain seq x y z
N ILE A 1 3.13 -37.93 -0.07
CA ILE A 1 3.27 -37.42 -1.46
C ILE A 1 1.87 -37.02 -1.91
N LYS A 2 1.38 -35.78 -1.74
CA LYS A 2 1.66 -34.56 -2.53
C LYS A 2 1.43 -34.71 -4.05
N LEU A 3 0.43 -35.51 -4.45
CA LEU A 3 0.04 -35.76 -5.86
C LEU A 3 -0.02 -34.46 -6.68
N ILE A 4 -0.72 -33.44 -6.18
CA ILE A 4 -0.82 -32.15 -6.88
C ILE A 4 0.54 -31.47 -7.02
N GLN A 5 1.42 -31.55 -6.03
CA GLN A 5 2.77 -30.96 -6.15
C GLN A 5 3.63 -31.72 -7.17
N LEU A 6 3.49 -33.05 -7.24
CA LEU A 6 4.15 -33.85 -8.28
C LEU A 6 3.64 -33.47 -9.66
N ILE A 7 2.32 -33.35 -9.82
CA ILE A 7 1.69 -32.90 -11.07
C ILE A 7 2.20 -31.52 -11.46
N LYS A 8 2.22 -30.54 -10.54
CA LYS A 8 2.77 -29.20 -10.78
C LYS A 8 4.24 -29.25 -11.21
N LYS A 9 5.05 -30.12 -10.60
CA LYS A 9 6.48 -30.28 -10.93
C LYS A 9 6.68 -30.87 -12.34
N GLU A 10 6.01 -31.97 -12.65
CA GLU A 10 6.12 -32.63 -13.96
C GLU A 10 5.53 -31.76 -15.07
N ALA A 11 4.42 -31.07 -14.81
CA ALA A 11 3.82 -30.12 -15.74
C ALA A 11 4.79 -28.99 -16.13
N LYS A 12 5.52 -28.43 -15.15
CA LYS A 12 6.57 -27.43 -15.41
C LYS A 12 7.73 -28.02 -16.19
N SER A 13 8.20 -29.23 -15.84
CA SER A 13 9.35 -29.87 -16.51
C SER A 13 9.04 -30.26 -17.96
N LEU A 14 7.80 -30.63 -18.26
CA LEU A 14 7.37 -31.12 -19.57
C LEU A 14 6.62 -30.06 -20.38
N ASN A 15 6.47 -28.84 -19.84
CA ASN A 15 5.70 -27.75 -20.44
C ASN A 15 4.26 -28.16 -20.81
N LEU A 16 3.58 -28.83 -19.90
CA LEU A 16 2.22 -29.34 -20.09
C LEU A 16 1.18 -28.43 -19.42
N GLN A 17 0.08 -28.18 -20.11
CA GLN A 17 -1.13 -27.62 -19.51
C GLN A 17 -2.01 -28.76 -19.02
N ILE A 18 -2.37 -28.74 -17.75
CA ILE A 18 -3.21 -29.77 -17.13
C ILE A 18 -4.51 -29.12 -16.68
N ILE A 19 -5.63 -29.60 -17.23
CA ILE A 19 -6.97 -29.20 -16.83
C ILE A 19 -7.61 -30.39 -16.11
N MET A 20 -8.14 -30.15 -14.91
CA MET A 20 -8.80 -31.18 -14.12
C MET A 20 -10.06 -30.64 -13.46
N THR A 21 -11.02 -31.52 -13.22
CA THR A 21 -12.21 -31.25 -12.41
C THR A 21 -12.09 -31.99 -11.08
N SER A 22 -12.50 -31.36 -9.98
CA SER A 22 -12.43 -31.98 -8.66
C SER A 22 -13.44 -31.40 -7.68
N HIS A 23 -14.03 -32.26 -6.85
CA HIS A 23 -14.76 -31.88 -5.63
C HIS A 23 -13.89 -31.97 -4.36
N SER A 24 -12.60 -32.26 -4.50
CA SER A 24 -11.71 -32.36 -3.34
C SER A 24 -11.24 -30.97 -2.92
N LEU A 25 -11.73 -30.50 -1.77
CA LEU A 25 -11.25 -29.27 -1.15
C LEU A 25 -9.73 -29.28 -0.94
N THR A 26 -9.14 -30.45 -0.65
CA THR A 26 -7.68 -30.60 -0.51
C THR A 26 -6.95 -30.32 -1.82
N ILE A 27 -7.50 -30.74 -2.97
CA ILE A 27 -6.93 -30.45 -4.29
C ILE A 27 -7.05 -28.96 -4.58
N ILE A 28 -8.22 -28.37 -4.36
CA ILE A 28 -8.50 -26.95 -4.60
C ILE A 28 -7.57 -26.07 -3.76
N GLN A 29 -7.43 -26.39 -2.47
CA GLN A 29 -6.50 -25.70 -1.57
C GLN A 29 -5.06 -25.75 -2.08
N GLU A 30 -4.63 -26.91 -2.59
CA GLU A 30 -3.26 -27.09 -3.08
C GLU A 30 -3.02 -26.43 -4.45
N VAL A 31 -4.05 -26.29 -5.28
CA VAL A 31 -3.99 -25.51 -6.53
C VAL A 31 -3.92 -24.02 -6.23
N LEU A 32 -4.75 -23.52 -5.30
CA LEU A 32 -4.79 -22.12 -4.87
C LEU A 32 -3.53 -21.68 -4.11
N LYS A 33 -2.77 -22.60 -3.52
CA LYS A 33 -1.46 -22.29 -2.92
C LYS A 33 -0.47 -21.84 -4.00
N ILE A 34 -0.04 -20.59 -3.89
CA ILE A 34 1.02 -20.00 -4.71
C ILE A 34 2.37 -20.38 -4.10
N ASN A 35 3.26 -20.98 -4.88
CA ASN A 35 4.64 -21.21 -4.45
C ASN A 35 5.47 -19.91 -4.61
N ASP A 36 6.36 -19.63 -3.64
CA ASP A 36 7.19 -18.40 -3.55
C ASP A 36 7.98 -18.05 -4.83
N GLU A 37 8.43 -19.05 -5.59
CA GLU A 37 9.20 -18.83 -6.82
C GLU A 37 8.33 -18.28 -7.97
N THR A 38 7.04 -18.64 -7.99
CA THR A 38 6.07 -18.20 -9.02
C THR A 38 5.56 -16.78 -8.75
N ALA A 39 5.40 -16.40 -7.48
CA ALA A 39 5.02 -15.04 -7.06
C ALA A 39 6.05 -13.99 -7.51
N ARG A 40 7.35 -14.34 -7.49
CA ARG A 40 8.45 -13.45 -7.95
C ARG A 40 8.47 -13.23 -9.48
N SER A 41 7.81 -14.07 -10.25
CA SER A 41 7.83 -14.04 -11.72
C SER A 41 6.61 -13.36 -12.37
N GLY A 42 5.63 -12.94 -11.56
CA GLY A 42 4.43 -12.25 -12.06
C GLY A 42 3.47 -13.13 -12.88
N LYS A 43 3.71 -14.44 -12.96
CA LYS A 43 2.83 -15.40 -13.65
C LYS A 43 2.29 -16.42 -12.64
N ASN A 44 1.13 -16.14 -12.07
CA ASN A 44 0.30 -17.21 -11.50
C ASN A 44 -0.26 -18.03 -12.66
N ILE A 45 0.29 -19.23 -12.85
CA ILE A 45 -0.09 -20.15 -13.93
C ILE A 45 -1.25 -21.06 -13.48
N ASP A 46 -1.36 -21.29 -12.17
CA ASP A 46 -2.40 -22.12 -11.58
C ASP A 46 -3.64 -21.26 -11.27
N SER A 47 -4.82 -21.70 -11.73
CA SER A 47 -6.09 -21.02 -11.47
C SER A 47 -7.18 -22.03 -11.15
N VAL A 48 -8.17 -21.60 -10.37
CA VAL A 48 -9.39 -22.37 -10.11
C VAL A 48 -10.54 -21.64 -10.75
N VAL A 49 -11.26 -22.33 -11.63
CA VAL A 49 -12.54 -21.88 -12.17
C VAL A 49 -13.62 -22.68 -11.48
N TYR A 50 -14.48 -22.00 -10.72
CA TYR A 50 -15.56 -22.63 -9.98
C TYR A 50 -16.91 -22.24 -10.58
N ILE A 51 -17.74 -23.25 -10.86
CA ILE A 51 -19.12 -23.07 -11.29
C ILE A 51 -19.99 -23.36 -10.07
N GLU A 52 -20.68 -22.33 -9.59
CA GLU A 52 -21.61 -22.41 -8.48
C GLU A 52 -23.05 -22.49 -8.97
N ASP A 53 -23.97 -22.74 -8.02
CA ASP A 53 -25.42 -22.78 -8.23
C ASP A 53 -25.87 -23.89 -9.21
N VAL A 54 -26.29 -25.02 -8.64
CA VAL A 54 -26.79 -26.17 -9.42
C VAL A 54 -28.07 -25.84 -10.20
N LEU A 55 -28.90 -24.92 -9.70
CA LEU A 55 -30.19 -24.56 -10.32
C LEU A 55 -30.02 -23.52 -11.43
N ARG A 56 -29.05 -22.62 -11.27
CA ARG A 56 -28.69 -21.59 -12.26
C ARG A 56 -27.16 -21.46 -12.33
N PRO A 57 -26.49 -22.36 -13.08
CA PRO A 57 -25.04 -22.39 -13.16
C PRO A 57 -24.45 -21.04 -13.53
N LYS A 58 -23.53 -20.55 -12.70
CA LYS A 58 -22.77 -19.32 -12.94
C LYS A 58 -21.33 -19.48 -12.48
N LEU A 59 -20.45 -18.67 -13.05
CA LEU A 59 -19.07 -18.60 -12.58
C LEU A 59 -19.02 -17.84 -11.27
N MET A 60 -18.34 -18.41 -10.28
CA MET A 60 -18.02 -17.71 -9.04
C MET A 60 -16.98 -16.62 -9.35
N GLU A 61 -17.32 -15.37 -9.05
CA GLU A 61 -16.49 -14.19 -9.35
C GLU A 61 -15.15 -14.23 -8.57
N TYR A 62 -15.19 -14.70 -7.32
CA TYR A 62 -14.04 -14.79 -6.42
C TYR A 62 -13.89 -16.21 -5.85
N PRO A 63 -13.23 -17.14 -6.58
CA PRO A 63 -13.08 -18.54 -6.20
C PRO A 63 -12.02 -18.76 -5.10
N THR A 64 -12.19 -18.11 -3.95
CA THR A 64 -11.34 -18.34 -2.77
C THR A 64 -11.64 -19.71 -2.16
N TYR A 65 -10.69 -20.25 -1.39
CA TYR A 65 -10.87 -21.54 -0.74
C TYR A 65 -12.11 -21.56 0.18
N GLU A 66 -12.31 -20.50 0.97
CA GLU A 66 -13.45 -20.43 1.89
C GLU A 66 -14.79 -20.27 1.15
N ASN A 67 -14.85 -19.51 0.05
CA ASN A 67 -16.08 -19.38 -0.74
C ASN A 67 -16.48 -20.73 -1.36
N ILE A 68 -15.53 -21.43 -1.97
CA ILE A 68 -15.76 -22.75 -2.56
C ILE A 68 -16.15 -23.78 -1.49
N LYS A 69 -15.46 -23.76 -0.34
CA LYS A 69 -15.76 -24.64 0.79
C LYS A 69 -17.16 -24.37 1.36
N GLY A 70 -17.55 -23.10 1.49
CA GLY A 70 -18.88 -22.71 1.92
C GLY A 70 -19.97 -23.24 0.99
N ASP A 71 -19.80 -23.01 -0.33
CA ASP A 71 -20.73 -23.50 -1.36
C ASP A 71 -20.83 -25.04 -1.36
N MET A 72 -19.69 -25.75 -1.38
CA MET A 72 -19.68 -27.22 -1.37
C MET A 72 -20.32 -27.83 -0.11
N LEU A 73 -20.19 -27.17 1.04
CA LEU A 73 -20.75 -27.64 2.30
C LEU A 73 -22.20 -27.17 2.51
N GLY A 74 -22.77 -26.40 1.58
CA GLY A 74 -24.11 -25.81 1.73
C GLY A 74 -24.22 -24.88 2.93
N ILE A 75 -23.10 -24.28 3.33
CA ILE A 75 -23.05 -23.34 4.45
C ILE A 75 -23.65 -22.05 3.93
N LEU A 76 -24.84 -21.70 4.44
CA LEU A 76 -25.38 -20.38 4.23
C LEU A 76 -24.34 -19.36 4.72
N PRO A 77 -24.06 -18.30 3.93
CA PRO A 77 -23.11 -17.29 4.36
C PRO A 77 -23.56 -16.77 5.72
N ALA A 78 -22.68 -16.87 6.71
CA ALA A 78 -22.92 -16.22 7.98
C ALA A 78 -22.97 -14.71 7.70
N PHE A 79 -24.09 -14.07 8.01
CA PHE A 79 -24.16 -12.62 8.11
C PHE A 79 -23.47 -12.16 9.40
N ASP A 80 -22.23 -12.59 9.60
CA ASP A 80 -21.34 -11.92 10.53
C ASP A 80 -20.75 -10.75 9.74
N ASP A 81 -21.43 -9.60 9.78
CA ASP A 81 -21.01 -8.34 9.16
C ASP A 81 -19.67 -7.79 9.72
N ILE A 82 -18.96 -8.57 10.52
CA ILE A 82 -17.64 -8.23 11.04
C ILE A 82 -16.62 -8.51 9.95
N ILE A 83 -16.50 -7.56 9.04
CA ILE A 83 -15.39 -7.51 8.09
C ILE A 83 -14.10 -7.46 8.91
N PRO A 84 -13.19 -8.44 8.76
CA PRO A 84 -11.96 -8.45 9.52
C PRO A 84 -11.12 -7.22 9.18
N GLN A 85 -10.50 -6.61 10.19
CA GLN A 85 -9.77 -5.35 10.05
C GLN A 85 -8.26 -5.59 10.06
N ILE A 86 -7.57 -5.03 9.07
CA ILE A 86 -6.11 -4.91 9.06
C ILE A 86 -5.76 -3.50 9.55
N LYS A 87 -4.96 -3.44 10.62
CA LYS A 87 -4.46 -2.16 11.12
C LYS A 87 -3.20 -1.76 10.37
N VAL A 88 -3.17 -0.51 9.91
CA VAL A 88 -2.00 0.12 9.29
C VAL A 88 -1.50 1.22 10.20
N TYR A 89 -0.28 1.10 10.72
CA TYR A 89 0.32 2.05 11.65
C TYR A 89 1.25 3.02 10.94
N PHE A 90 1.14 4.29 11.33
CA PHE A 90 1.99 5.39 10.85
C PHE A 90 2.70 6.05 12.03
N GLU A 91 3.87 6.65 11.78
CA GLU A 91 4.66 7.40 12.76
C GLU A 91 3.99 8.72 13.17
N ASP A 92 3.24 9.33 12.26
CA ASP A 92 2.53 10.58 12.50
C ASP A 92 1.31 10.75 11.58
N LYS A 93 0.65 11.91 11.69
CA LYS A 93 -0.55 12.22 10.93
C LYS A 93 -0.25 12.62 9.49
N GLU A 94 0.91 13.21 9.25
CA GLU A 94 1.32 13.64 7.91
C GLU A 94 1.56 12.42 7.02
N ALA A 95 2.21 11.38 7.54
CA ALA A 95 2.37 10.09 6.89
C ALA A 95 1.02 9.38 6.61
N GLU A 96 0.12 9.37 7.60
CA GLU A 96 -1.23 8.80 7.45
C GLU A 96 -2.00 9.51 6.32
N TRP A 97 -1.99 10.85 6.32
CA TRP A 97 -2.66 11.64 5.28
C TRP A 97 -2.07 11.37 3.90
N PHE A 98 -0.74 11.35 3.79
CA PHE A 98 -0.05 11.10 2.52
C PHE A 98 -0.44 9.74 1.95
N PHE A 99 -0.39 8.70 2.79
CA PHE A 99 -0.80 7.35 2.42
C PHE A 99 -2.27 7.28 1.99
N LYS A 100 -3.17 7.91 2.76
CA LYS A 100 -4.60 7.93 2.46
C LYS A 100 -4.88 8.54 1.09
N GLN A 101 -4.21 9.65 0.76
CA GLN A 101 -4.35 10.29 -0.54
C GLN A 101 -3.92 9.36 -1.69
N LEU A 102 -2.81 8.63 -1.54
CA LEU A 102 -2.38 7.65 -2.56
C LEU A 102 -3.44 6.56 -2.79
N LEU A 103 -4.02 6.01 -1.72
CA LEU A 103 -5.06 4.97 -1.83
C LEU A 103 -6.36 5.50 -2.47
N GLU A 104 -6.79 6.72 -2.11
CA GLU A 104 -7.99 7.34 -2.69
C GLU A 104 -7.84 7.54 -4.21
N ILE A 105 -6.66 7.98 -4.67
CA ILE A 105 -6.37 8.20 -6.09
C ILE A 105 -6.30 6.89 -6.87
N GLU A 106 -5.65 5.87 -6.29
CA GLU A 106 -5.61 4.51 -6.84
C GLU A 106 -6.99 3.83 -6.83
N LYS A 107 -7.98 4.43 -6.15
CA LYS A 107 -9.31 3.85 -5.90
C LYS A 107 -9.21 2.47 -5.26
N PHE A 108 -8.26 2.35 -4.34
CA PHE A 108 -7.98 1.09 -3.68
C PHE A 108 -9.12 0.74 -2.71
N ASP A 109 -9.84 -0.34 -3.01
CA ASP A 109 -10.91 -0.87 -2.18
C ASP A 109 -10.47 -2.19 -1.55
N SER A 110 -9.95 -2.12 -0.32
CA SER A 110 -9.48 -3.30 0.40
C SER A 110 -10.61 -4.29 0.67
N LYS A 111 -11.83 -3.80 0.91
CA LYS A 111 -12.99 -4.61 1.25
C LYS A 111 -13.40 -5.45 0.06
N SER A 112 -13.51 -4.85 -1.12
CA SER A 112 -13.88 -5.57 -2.33
C SER A 112 -12.73 -6.44 -2.86
N CYS A 113 -11.48 -6.00 -2.75
CA CYS A 113 -10.34 -6.75 -3.28
C CYS A 113 -9.89 -7.92 -2.40
N TYR A 114 -9.98 -7.77 -1.08
CA TYR A 114 -9.40 -8.72 -0.13
C TYR A 114 -10.38 -9.25 0.91
N GLY A 115 -11.57 -8.65 1.06
CA GLY A 115 -12.51 -9.00 2.13
C GLY A 115 -12.10 -8.46 3.50
N TYR A 116 -11.15 -7.53 3.57
CA TYR A 116 -10.66 -6.89 4.80
C TYR A 116 -10.84 -5.38 4.73
N ASP A 117 -11.18 -4.78 5.86
CA ASP A 117 -11.22 -3.33 6.01
C ASP A 117 -9.88 -2.81 6.56
N LEU A 118 -9.49 -1.60 6.15
CA LEU A 118 -8.25 -0.98 6.61
C LEU A 118 -8.54 0.03 7.72
N THR A 119 -7.93 -0.19 8.88
CA THR A 119 -7.94 0.80 9.97
C THR A 119 -6.60 1.52 10.00
N LEU A 120 -6.59 2.78 9.59
CA LEU A 120 -5.40 3.63 9.64
C LEU A 120 -5.21 4.18 11.06
N VAL A 121 -3.99 4.07 11.60
CA VAL A 121 -3.66 4.49 12.96
C VAL A 121 -2.37 5.31 12.96
N SER A 122 -2.49 6.63 13.07
CA SER A 122 -1.35 7.50 13.44
C SER A 122 -1.06 7.35 14.93
N ALA A 123 -0.03 6.58 15.24
CA ALA A 123 0.51 6.54 16.58
C ALA A 123 1.58 7.62 16.64
N LYS A 124 1.49 8.60 17.56
CA LYS A 124 2.58 9.58 17.81
C LYS A 124 3.82 8.90 18.43
N LEU A 125 4.27 7.80 17.82
CA LEU A 125 5.33 6.92 18.27
C LEU A 125 6.50 7.18 17.34
N GLY A 126 7.58 7.76 17.86
CA GLY A 126 8.82 7.87 17.09
C GLY A 126 9.34 6.49 16.66
N CYS A 127 10.07 6.48 15.55
CA CYS A 127 10.75 5.34 14.93
C CYS A 127 11.30 4.26 15.91
N ASP A 128 11.92 4.66 17.03
CA ASP A 128 12.49 3.74 18.04
C ASP A 128 11.44 2.99 18.90
N ASN A 129 10.27 3.58 19.13
CA ASN A 129 9.20 2.96 19.92
C ASN A 129 8.46 1.89 19.11
N LEU A 130 8.22 2.13 17.81
CA LEU A 130 7.61 1.16 16.90
C LEU A 130 8.52 -0.07 16.68
N ARG A 131 9.84 0.11 16.67
CA ARG A 131 10.81 -0.99 16.62
C ARG A 131 10.69 -1.93 17.83
N THR A 132 10.61 -1.34 19.02
CA THR A 132 10.51 -2.10 20.28
C THR A 132 9.23 -2.95 20.30
N LEU A 133 8.15 -2.43 19.73
CA LEU A 133 6.86 -3.11 19.59
C LEU A 133 6.90 -4.32 18.64
N TYR A 134 7.62 -4.24 17.51
CA TYR A 134 7.78 -5.36 16.57
C TYR A 134 8.56 -6.55 17.17
N THR A 135 9.51 -6.30 18.08
CA THR A 135 10.34 -7.33 18.72
C THR A 135 9.68 -8.03 19.91
N ILE A 136 8.64 -7.45 20.51
CA ILE A 136 8.12 -7.90 21.81
C ILE A 136 6.80 -8.68 21.69
N ASP A 137 5.98 -8.44 20.66
CA ASP A 137 4.61 -8.97 20.62
C ASP A 137 4.26 -9.59 19.25
N ASP A 138 3.74 -10.83 19.27
CA ASP A 138 3.24 -11.55 18.10
C ASP A 138 2.08 -10.78 17.41
N TYR A 139 1.41 -9.89 18.13
CA TYR A 139 0.40 -8.97 17.62
C TYR A 139 0.93 -8.09 16.46
N PHE A 140 2.18 -7.63 16.52
CA PHE A 140 2.74 -6.77 15.46
C PHE A 140 3.13 -7.53 14.19
N ARG A 141 3.06 -8.86 14.18
CA ARG A 141 3.17 -9.66 12.96
C ARG A 141 1.85 -9.75 12.18
N GLN A 142 0.77 -9.20 12.72
CA GLN A 142 -0.59 -9.18 12.14
C GLN A 142 -0.99 -7.77 11.64
N VAL A 143 -0.07 -6.81 11.65
CA VAL A 143 -0.33 -5.42 11.28
C VAL A 143 0.63 -4.97 10.19
N ILE A 144 0.25 -3.94 9.44
CA ILE A 144 1.13 -3.28 8.47
C ILE A 144 1.69 -2.03 9.13
N ILE A 145 2.98 -1.79 8.98
CA ILE A 145 3.64 -0.58 9.48
C ILE A 145 4.18 0.18 8.28
N VAL A 146 3.82 1.45 8.17
CA VAL A 146 4.27 2.34 7.11
C VAL A 146 5.07 3.47 7.75
N PHE A 147 6.37 3.48 7.50
CA PHE A 147 7.30 4.51 7.96
C PHE A 147 7.43 5.65 6.95
N ASP A 148 7.91 6.79 7.42
CA ASP A 148 8.47 7.82 6.55
C ASP A 148 9.66 7.27 5.76
N ASN A 149 9.93 7.85 4.59
CA ASN A 149 11.02 7.37 3.74
C ASN A 149 12.41 7.61 4.36
N ASP A 150 12.52 8.51 5.35
CA ASP A 150 13.77 8.78 6.08
C ASP A 150 14.32 7.54 6.80
N VAL A 151 13.47 6.56 7.08
CA VAL A 151 13.84 5.28 7.71
C VAL A 151 14.85 4.48 6.90
N LEU A 152 14.88 4.66 5.58
CA LEU A 152 15.79 3.94 4.69
C LEU A 152 17.25 4.34 4.89
N LEU A 153 17.50 5.52 5.46
CA LEU A 153 18.84 5.99 5.82
C LEU A 153 19.32 5.43 7.17
N LYS A 154 18.44 4.74 7.93
CA LYS A 154 18.75 4.18 9.24
C LYS A 154 19.08 2.70 9.11
N ASP A 155 20.38 2.38 9.14
CA ASP A 155 20.95 1.01 9.06
C ASP A 155 20.29 -0.03 9.99
N ARG A 156 19.64 0.42 11.06
CA ARG A 156 19.04 -0.46 12.07
C ARG A 156 17.67 -1.03 11.66
N ILE A 157 16.99 -0.41 10.69
CA ILE A 157 15.62 -0.79 10.29
C ILE A 157 15.61 -1.50 8.94
N THR A 158 16.54 -1.17 8.04
CA THR A 158 16.72 -1.83 6.74
C THR A 158 16.73 -3.37 6.84
N PRO A 159 17.46 -4.00 7.79
CA PRO A 159 17.48 -5.46 7.92
C PRO A 159 16.15 -6.06 8.40
N ILE A 160 15.30 -5.27 9.05
CA ILE A 160 13.97 -5.70 9.52
C ILE A 160 12.97 -5.60 8.37
N MET A 161 13.05 -4.54 7.56
CA MET A 161 12.26 -4.36 6.34
C MET A 161 12.56 -5.44 5.31
N GLU A 162 13.84 -5.80 5.12
CA GLU A 162 14.24 -6.90 4.24
C GLU A 162 13.68 -8.26 4.68
N LYS A 163 13.47 -8.45 5.99
CA LYS A 163 12.94 -9.69 6.57
C LYS A 163 11.42 -9.72 6.67
N SER A 164 10.76 -8.57 6.73
CA SER A 164 9.32 -8.46 6.94
C SER A 164 8.62 -7.77 5.79
N LYS A 165 7.76 -8.52 5.09
CA LYS A 165 6.91 -7.98 4.01
C LYS A 165 5.81 -7.04 4.49
N THR A 166 5.59 -6.92 5.80
CA THR A 166 4.51 -6.08 6.37
C THR A 166 5.01 -4.71 6.83
N ILE A 167 6.31 -4.43 6.67
CA ILE A 167 6.91 -3.14 6.99
C ILE A 167 7.30 -2.45 5.70
N LEU A 168 6.75 -1.25 5.49
CA LEU A 168 6.91 -0.47 4.28
C LEU A 168 7.44 0.92 4.63
N ALA A 169 8.04 1.59 3.65
CA ALA A 169 8.37 3.00 3.72
C ALA A 169 7.56 3.74 2.65
N LEU A 170 7.05 4.93 3.00
CA LEU A 170 6.38 5.80 2.04
C LEU A 170 7.28 6.08 0.83
N PRO A 171 6.70 6.25 -0.37
CA PRO A 171 7.49 6.64 -1.53
C PRO A 171 7.99 8.08 -1.34
N ALA A 172 9.26 8.31 -1.69
CA ALA A 172 9.83 9.65 -1.75
C ALA A 172 10.56 9.84 -3.07
N ILE A 173 10.45 11.05 -3.61
CA ILE A 173 11.21 11.50 -4.77
C ILE A 173 12.53 12.02 -4.24
N VAL A 174 13.57 11.25 -4.46
CA VAL A 174 14.94 11.56 -4.04
C VAL A 174 15.80 11.55 -5.30
N ASP A 175 16.56 12.61 -5.53
CA ASP A 175 17.60 12.58 -6.56
C ASP A 175 18.78 11.79 -5.99
N ASP A 176 19.42 10.94 -6.82
CA ASP A 176 20.34 9.84 -6.42
C ASP A 176 21.57 10.24 -5.59
N GLU A 177 21.78 11.53 -5.30
CA GLU A 177 23.03 12.06 -4.72
C GLU A 177 22.89 12.68 -3.32
N VAL A 178 21.73 12.64 -2.67
CA VAL A 178 21.52 13.34 -1.39
C VAL A 178 21.05 12.42 -0.25
N ASP A 179 21.99 12.05 0.62
CA ASP A 179 21.72 11.45 1.94
C ASP A 179 21.26 12.54 2.91
N ASN A 180 19.97 12.87 2.85
CA ASN A 180 19.34 13.79 3.80
C ASN A 180 17.99 13.23 4.27
N GLU A 181 17.86 12.98 5.57
CA GLU A 181 16.60 12.53 6.18
C GLU A 181 15.47 13.54 5.94
N GLU A 182 15.78 14.84 5.93
CA GLU A 182 14.78 15.88 5.81
C GLU A 182 14.07 15.88 4.46
N ILE A 183 14.78 15.58 3.36
CA ILE A 183 14.18 15.60 2.03
C ILE A 183 13.22 14.44 1.82
N ARG A 184 13.33 13.38 2.63
CA ARG A 184 12.52 12.16 2.57
C ARG A 184 11.23 12.24 3.39
N THR A 185 11.04 13.33 4.13
CA THR A 185 9.83 13.56 4.94
C THR A 185 8.61 13.93 4.07
N PRO A 186 7.38 13.54 4.46
CA PRO A 186 6.16 13.86 3.69
C PRO A 186 5.99 15.36 3.43
N GLU A 187 6.34 16.21 4.41
CA GLU A 187 6.17 17.66 4.32
C GLU A 187 7.10 18.24 3.25
N PHE A 188 8.36 17.78 3.23
CA PHE A 188 9.32 18.22 2.22
C PHE A 188 8.96 17.66 0.84
N GLN A 189 8.43 16.44 0.73
CA GLN A 189 8.02 15.87 -0.54
C GLN A 189 6.93 16.70 -1.23
N ILE A 190 5.92 17.15 -0.47
CA ILE A 190 4.89 18.07 -1.00
C ILE A 190 5.50 19.40 -1.43
N TYR A 191 6.33 20.00 -0.57
CA TYR A 191 6.98 21.27 -0.88
C TYR A 191 7.88 21.18 -2.13
N ASN A 192 8.70 20.13 -2.23
CA ASN A 192 9.59 19.89 -3.36
C ASN A 192 8.79 19.71 -4.66
N TYR A 193 7.67 18.98 -4.60
CA TYR A 193 6.80 18.85 -5.76
C TYR A 193 6.18 20.18 -6.19
N LEU A 194 5.70 21.00 -5.24
CA LEU A 194 5.23 22.36 -5.53
C LEU A 194 6.32 23.25 -6.17
N LEU A 195 7.59 23.13 -5.74
CA LEU A 195 8.71 23.80 -6.40
C LEU A 195 8.93 23.31 -7.83
N LYS A 196 8.84 21.99 -8.07
CA LYS A 196 8.94 21.43 -9.43
C LYS A 196 7.83 21.98 -10.33
N LEU A 197 6.60 22.05 -9.82
CA LEU A 197 5.47 22.65 -10.53
C LEU A 197 5.70 24.12 -10.85
N LEU A 198 6.28 24.93 -9.95
CA LEU A 198 6.57 26.34 -10.25
C LEU A 198 7.60 26.53 -11.37
N ARG A 199 8.52 25.57 -11.53
CA ARG A 199 9.51 25.60 -12.63
C ARG A 199 8.87 25.31 -13.98
N ASP A 200 7.77 24.56 -13.99
CA ASP A 200 6.97 24.28 -15.19
C ASP A 200 5.58 24.94 -15.08
N THR A 201 5.51 26.21 -15.45
CA THR A 201 4.25 26.98 -15.42
C THR A 201 3.20 26.48 -16.41
N ASN A 202 3.56 25.62 -17.36
CA ASN A 202 2.63 25.00 -18.30
C ASN A 202 2.02 23.69 -17.78
N HIS A 203 2.44 23.24 -16.59
CA HIS A 203 1.97 21.98 -16.03
C HIS A 203 0.45 21.94 -15.89
N PRO A 204 -0.23 20.81 -16.21
CA PRO A 204 -1.68 20.69 -16.12
C PRO A 204 -2.29 21.02 -14.74
N TYR A 205 -1.49 20.95 -13.67
CA TYR A 205 -1.90 21.40 -12.33
C TYR A 205 -2.40 22.84 -12.33
N TRP A 206 -1.67 23.77 -12.99
CA TRP A 206 -1.99 25.19 -12.99
C TRP A 206 -3.27 25.50 -13.77
N ASN A 207 -3.60 24.68 -14.77
CA ASN A 207 -4.79 24.85 -15.61
C ASN A 207 -6.09 24.38 -14.92
N ASN A 208 -5.98 23.55 -13.87
CA ASN A 208 -7.13 22.96 -13.18
C ASN A 208 -7.34 23.52 -11.77
N LEU A 209 -6.78 24.71 -11.48
CA LEU A 209 -6.92 25.34 -10.17
C LEU A 209 -8.38 25.79 -9.91
N PRO A 210 -8.91 25.60 -8.68
CA PRO A 210 -10.21 26.12 -8.31
C PRO A 210 -10.30 27.64 -8.38
N HIS A 211 -11.53 28.17 -8.45
CA HIS A 211 -11.75 29.62 -8.42
C HIS A 211 -11.06 30.27 -7.20
N ARG A 212 -10.36 31.39 -7.44
CA ARG A 212 -9.49 32.15 -6.51
C ARG A 212 -8.10 31.58 -6.24
N TYR A 213 -7.76 30.40 -6.74
CA TYR A 213 -6.38 29.92 -6.74
C TYR A 213 -5.69 30.36 -8.02
N ASN A 214 -4.46 30.85 -7.89
CA ASN A 214 -3.58 31.14 -9.01
C ASN A 214 -2.13 30.85 -8.60
N ILE A 215 -1.23 30.85 -9.58
CA ILE A 215 0.18 30.48 -9.38
C ILE A 215 0.85 31.41 -8.36
N GLU A 216 0.62 32.72 -8.46
CA GLU A 216 1.20 33.74 -7.57
C GLU A 216 0.76 33.55 -6.12
N LEU A 217 -0.53 33.33 -5.88
CA LEU A 217 -1.08 33.10 -4.55
C LEU A 217 -0.50 31.84 -3.91
N ILE A 218 -0.42 30.73 -4.67
CA ILE A 218 0.17 29.48 -4.19
C ILE A 218 1.65 29.68 -3.89
N LYS A 219 2.38 30.37 -4.77
CA LYS A 219 3.79 30.69 -4.55
C LYS A 219 3.97 31.48 -3.25
N ASP A 220 3.30 32.63 -3.13
CA ASP A 220 3.57 33.59 -2.07
C ASP A 220 3.01 33.13 -0.71
N SER A 221 1.85 32.47 -0.70
CA SER A 221 1.17 32.07 0.55
C SER A 221 1.59 30.69 1.06
N ILE A 222 2.03 29.79 0.17
CA ILE A 222 2.31 28.39 0.51
C ILE A 222 3.80 28.07 0.33
N ILE A 223 4.35 28.32 -0.86
CA ILE A 223 5.71 27.85 -1.18
C ILE A 223 6.77 28.71 -0.50
N ASP A 224 6.62 30.04 -0.54
CA ASP A 224 7.58 30.97 0.06
C ASP A 224 7.49 30.99 1.59
N THR A 225 6.40 30.48 2.17
CA THR A 225 6.22 30.35 3.62
C THR A 225 6.83 29.06 4.19
N PHE A 226 7.36 28.16 3.35
CA PHE A 226 7.96 26.91 3.79
C PHE A 226 9.24 27.15 4.64
N PRO A 227 9.33 26.61 5.87
CA PRO A 227 10.50 26.79 6.72
C PRO A 227 11.76 26.11 6.16
N ARG A 228 12.75 26.92 5.74
CA ARG A 228 14.04 26.43 5.21
C ARG A 228 15.16 26.40 6.24
N GLU A 229 15.13 27.29 7.23
CA GLU A 229 16.17 27.44 8.25
C GLU A 229 15.61 27.18 9.64
N ALA A 230 16.43 26.58 10.51
CA ALA A 230 16.06 26.33 11.89
C ALA A 230 16.03 27.65 12.69
N GLY A 231 14.86 27.97 13.24
CA GLY A 231 14.68 29.09 14.16
C GLY A 231 14.91 28.65 15.61
N LYS A 232 14.01 29.09 16.51
CA LYS A 232 14.02 28.66 17.92
C LYS A 232 13.56 27.22 18.13
N GLU A 233 12.72 26.71 17.23
CA GLU A 233 12.21 25.34 17.26
C GLU A 233 12.90 24.46 16.21
N LYS A 234 12.82 23.13 16.41
CA LYS A 234 13.37 22.16 15.46
C LYS A 234 12.68 22.27 14.11
N LEU A 235 13.44 22.18 13.03
CA LEU A 235 12.97 22.38 11.66
C LEU A 235 11.82 21.42 11.27
N ARG A 236 11.86 20.17 11.74
CA ARG A 236 10.78 19.18 11.52
C ARG A 236 9.45 19.61 12.16
N VAL A 237 9.46 20.31 13.30
CA VAL A 237 8.24 20.75 13.99
C VAL A 237 7.55 21.87 13.22
N VAL A 238 8.30 22.89 12.81
CA VAL A 238 7.75 24.02 12.05
C VAL A 238 7.29 23.61 10.65
N ARG A 239 7.94 22.62 10.01
CA ARG A 239 7.51 22.07 8.71
C ARG A 239 6.21 21.28 8.84
N LYS A 240 6.02 20.52 9.92
CA LYS A 240 4.74 19.87 10.25
C LYS A 240 3.63 20.88 10.44
N GLU A 241 3.89 21.97 11.16
CA GLU A 241 2.91 23.05 11.33
C GLU A 241 2.54 23.69 9.99
N TRP A 242 3.54 24.01 9.16
CA TRP A 242 3.32 24.49 7.79
C TRP A 242 2.46 23.52 6.99
N PHE A 243 2.76 22.22 7.05
CA PHE A 243 2.00 21.20 6.32
C PHE A 243 0.54 21.20 6.77
N ASN A 244 0.29 21.06 8.07
CA ASN A 244 -1.06 21.00 8.63
C ASN A 244 -1.88 22.26 8.33
N ASN A 245 -1.26 23.44 8.34
CA ASN A 245 -1.92 24.70 7.98
C ASN A 245 -2.32 24.74 6.49
N ASN A 246 -1.61 24.02 5.63
CA ASN A 246 -1.81 24.04 4.18
C ASN A 246 -2.55 22.82 3.59
N VAL A 247 -2.76 21.75 4.37
CA VAL A 247 -3.46 20.51 3.91
C VAL A 247 -4.76 20.81 3.18
N VAL A 248 -5.60 21.68 3.73
CA VAL A 248 -6.91 22.04 3.12
C VAL A 248 -6.74 22.64 1.72
N HIS A 249 -5.63 23.35 1.47
CA HIS A 249 -5.34 23.89 0.16
C HIS A 249 -4.86 22.80 -0.81
N PHE A 250 -4.04 21.85 -0.34
CA PHE A 250 -3.58 20.72 -1.16
C PHE A 250 -4.75 19.85 -1.64
N GLU A 251 -5.72 19.60 -0.76
CA GLU A 251 -6.94 18.84 -1.10
C GLU A 251 -7.81 19.60 -2.10
N LYS A 252 -8.02 20.90 -1.88
CA LYS A 252 -8.83 21.74 -2.79
C LYS A 252 -8.23 21.86 -4.18
N THR A 253 -6.90 21.93 -4.29
CA THR A 253 -6.21 22.02 -5.59
C THR A 253 -5.97 20.65 -6.22
N ASN A 254 -6.42 19.56 -5.58
CA ASN A 254 -6.18 18.18 -6.01
C ASN A 254 -4.69 17.89 -6.28
N LEU A 255 -3.81 18.48 -5.46
CA LEU A 255 -2.35 18.42 -5.65
C LEU A 255 -1.85 16.97 -5.72
N MET A 256 -2.39 16.11 -4.85
CA MET A 256 -1.96 14.71 -4.75
C MET A 256 -2.27 13.90 -6.00
N ALA A 257 -3.34 14.20 -6.74
CA ALA A 257 -3.62 13.50 -8.01
C ALA A 257 -2.56 13.78 -9.07
N HIS A 258 -2.06 15.00 -9.12
CA HIS A 258 -0.95 15.36 -10.01
C HIS A 258 0.37 14.75 -9.51
N PHE A 259 0.64 14.82 -8.20
CA PHE A 259 1.79 14.16 -7.58
C PHE A 259 1.81 12.66 -7.92
N TYR A 260 0.67 11.99 -7.81
CA TYR A 260 0.52 10.57 -8.11
C TYR A 260 0.88 10.25 -9.56
N LYS A 261 0.29 11.01 -10.49
CA LYS A 261 0.47 10.81 -11.93
C LYS A 261 1.92 11.02 -12.36
N ASP A 262 2.55 12.07 -11.87
CA ASP A 262 3.90 12.47 -12.31
C ASP A 262 4.98 11.56 -11.71
N ASN A 263 4.69 10.92 -10.58
CA ASN A 263 5.65 10.08 -9.85
C ASN A 263 5.23 8.60 -9.80
N ILE A 264 4.44 8.17 -10.77
CA ILE A 264 3.86 6.81 -10.83
C ILE A 264 4.92 5.70 -10.78
N GLN A 265 6.14 5.97 -11.24
CA GLN A 265 7.26 5.02 -11.23
C GLN A 265 7.72 4.65 -9.82
N VAL A 266 7.62 5.58 -8.86
CA VAL A 266 8.01 5.35 -7.46
C VAL A 266 6.80 4.88 -6.64
N ILE A 267 5.60 5.33 -7.02
CA ILE A 267 4.37 5.02 -6.28
C ILE A 267 3.84 3.61 -6.61
N THR A 268 3.90 3.17 -7.87
CA THR A 268 3.40 1.84 -8.27
C THR A 268 4.09 0.69 -7.53
N PRO A 269 5.44 0.68 -7.39
CA PRO A 269 6.13 -0.31 -6.56
C PRO A 269 5.61 -0.32 -5.12
N PHE A 270 5.50 0.86 -4.49
CA PHE A 270 4.99 0.98 -3.13
C PHE A 270 3.58 0.40 -2.96
N ILE A 271 2.66 0.69 -3.89
CA ILE A 271 1.30 0.14 -3.86
C ILE A 271 1.30 -1.38 -4.02
N ASN A 272 2.17 -1.92 -4.87
CA ASN A 272 2.30 -3.37 -5.04
C ASN A 272 2.89 -4.06 -3.81
N ASP A 273 3.87 -3.43 -3.15
CA ASP A 273 4.42 -3.91 -1.89
C ASP A 273 3.35 -3.89 -0.79
N PHE A 274 2.50 -2.85 -0.76
CA PHE A 274 1.35 -2.77 0.15
C PHE A 274 0.32 -3.88 -0.10
N LYS A 275 -0.03 -4.16 -1.36
CA LYS A 275 -0.90 -5.29 -1.73
C LYS A 275 -0.30 -6.63 -1.27
N THR A 276 1.01 -6.81 -1.48
CA THR A 276 1.75 -8.01 -1.05
C THR A 276 1.77 -8.14 0.49
N ALA A 277 1.88 -7.02 1.21
CA ALA A 277 1.82 -6.99 2.67
C ALA A 277 0.46 -7.49 3.18
N ILE A 278 -0.64 -7.02 2.58
CA ILE A 278 -2.00 -7.48 2.88
C ILE A 278 -2.12 -8.99 2.63
N GLU A 279 -1.72 -9.46 1.45
CA GLU A 279 -1.79 -10.88 1.10
C GLU A 279 -0.96 -11.76 2.06
N THR A 280 0.19 -11.27 2.51
CA THR A 280 1.03 -11.97 3.49
C THR A 280 0.33 -12.12 4.83
N LEU A 281 -0.48 -11.14 5.24
CA LEU A 281 -1.27 -11.21 6.47
C LEU A 281 -2.48 -12.14 6.34
N ILE A 282 -3.13 -12.15 5.18
CA ILE A 282 -4.31 -12.98 4.91
C ILE A 282 -3.95 -14.46 4.78
N ASN A 283 -2.79 -14.77 4.19
CA ASN A 283 -2.37 -16.14 3.90
C ASN A 283 -1.59 -16.83 5.06
N LYS A 284 -1.46 -16.19 6.22
CA LYS A 284 -0.86 -16.77 7.44
C LYS A 284 -1.86 -17.65 8.18
#